data_AF-A0A1V6GUU9-F1
#
_entry.id   AF-A0A1V6GUU9-F1
#
_cell.length_a   1.000
_cell.length_b   1.000
_cell.length_c   1.000
_cell.angle_alpha   90.00
_cell.angle_beta   90.00
_cell.angle_gamma   90.00
#
_symmetry.space_group_name_H-M   'P 1'
#
loop_
_entity.id
_entity.type
_entity.pdbx_description
1 polymer ?
#
loop_
_entity_poly.entity_id
_entity_poly.type
_entity_poly.pdbx_seq_one_letter_code
_entity_poly.pdbx_strand_id
1 'polypeptide(L)'
;MQTIAEWLKQEGMEKGLVKGRKEGREEGREELLWKQITKKFPQIPSRYFEKLKALTIDQLDTLGLDLIDMRSEEELKRHLPM
;
A
#
# COMPACT_ATOMS: atom_id res chain seq x y z
N MET A 1 21.30 34.83 11.20
CA MET A 1 21.79 33.85 10.21
C MET A 1 21.58 32.49 10.86
N GLN A 2 20.81 31.59 10.25
CA GLN A 2 20.65 30.23 10.81
C GLN A 2 21.98 29.48 10.74
N THR A 3 22.24 28.66 11.75
CA THR A 3 23.42 27.78 11.77
C THR A 3 23.19 26.57 10.87
N ILE A 4 24.29 25.97 10.39
CA ILE A 4 24.24 24.73 9.60
C ILE A 4 23.51 23.61 10.39
N ALA A 5 23.67 23.57 11.71
CA ALA A 5 23.01 22.60 12.58
C ALA A 5 21.48 22.77 12.60
N GLU A 6 20.98 24.00 12.66
CA GLU A 6 19.54 24.29 12.60
C GLU A 6 18.95 23.90 11.25
N TRP A 7 19.67 24.20 10.16
CA TRP A 7 19.26 23.82 8.80
C TRP A 7 19.17 22.30 8.64
N LEU A 8 20.19 21.55 9.05
CA LEU A 8 20.18 20.08 8.99
C LEU A 8 19.05 19.47 9.81
N LYS A 9 18.75 20.03 10.99
CA LYS A 9 17.64 19.58 11.83
C LYS A 9 16.29 19.80 11.14
N GLN A 10 16.08 20.97 10.54
CA GLN A 10 14.85 21.27 9.80
C GLN A 10 14.70 20.37 8.59
N GLU A 11 15.75 20.20 7.79
CA GLU A 11 15.74 19.33 6.61
C GLU A 11 15.44 17.87 6.98
N GLY A 12 16.03 17.37 8.08
CA GLY A 12 15.77 16.04 8.60
C GLY A 12 14.31 15.84 9.03
N MET A 13 13.72 16.83 9.70
CA MET A 13 12.30 16.80 10.08
C MET A 13 11.38 16.80 8.86
N GLU A 14 11.64 17.65 7.87
CA GLU A 14 10.85 17.70 6.62
C GLU A 14 10.93 16.38 5.86
N LYS A 15 12.14 15.84 5.67
CA LYS A 15 12.34 14.52 5.03
C LYS A 15 11.62 13.41 5.80
N GLY A 16 11.71 13.42 7.13
CA GLY A 16 11.02 12.46 8.00
C GLY A 16 9.49 12.51 7.86
N LEU A 17 8.91 13.70 7.85
CA LEU A 17 7.47 13.90 7.67
C LEU A 17 6.99 13.43 6.28
N VAL A 18 7.74 13.78 5.22
CA VAL A 18 7.41 13.35 3.86
C VAL A 18 7.49 11.82 3.74
N LYS A 19 8.56 11.21 4.26
CA LYS A 19 8.75 9.76 4.24
C LYS A 19 7.66 9.04 5.03
N GLY A 20 7.40 9.45 6.27
CA GLY A 20 6.36 8.83 7.12
C GLY A 20 4.95 8.98 6.53
N ARG A 21 4.63 10.11 5.89
CA ARG A 21 3.34 10.28 5.20
C ARG A 21 3.20 9.37 3.99
N LYS A 22 4.30 9.11 3.27
CA LYS A 22 4.32 8.19 2.12
C LYS A 22 4.13 6.75 2.60
N GLU A 23 4.95 6.30 3.56
CA GLU A 23 4.88 4.95 4.14
C GLU A 23 3.49 4.67 4.73
N GLY A 24 2.96 5.59 5.55
CA GLY A 24 1.63 5.40 6.14
C GLY A 24 0.48 5.38 5.13
N ARG A 25 0.65 6.02 3.96
CA ARG A 25 -0.34 5.92 2.86
C ARG A 25 -0.24 4.57 2.15
N GLU A 26 0.96 4.05 1.95
CA GLU A 26 1.21 2.74 1.34
C GLU A 26 0.66 1.62 2.24
N GLU A 27 1.10 1.57 3.50
CA GLU A 27 0.65 0.57 4.49
C GLU A 27 -0.88 0.61 4.68
N GLY A 28 -1.46 1.81 4.79
CA GLY A 28 -2.90 1.98 4.95
C GLY A 28 -3.71 1.46 3.76
N ARG A 29 -3.19 1.58 2.54
CA ARG A 29 -3.84 1.05 1.32
C ARG A 29 -3.75 -0.46 1.28
N GLU A 30 -2.58 -1.03 1.56
CA GLU A 30 -2.37 -2.48 1.63
C GLU A 30 -3.31 -3.13 2.65
N GLU A 31 -3.36 -2.61 3.88
CA GLU A 31 -4.21 -3.16 4.93
C GLU A 31 -5.70 -3.07 4.57
N LEU A 32 -6.14 -1.93 4.04
CA LEU A 32 -7.54 -1.73 3.70
C LEU A 32 -7.96 -2.64 2.54
N LEU A 33 -7.13 -2.77 1.51
CA LEU A 33 -7.37 -3.69 0.39
C LEU A 33 -7.40 -5.13 0.88
N TRP A 34 -6.47 -5.53 1.75
CA TRP A 34 -6.47 -6.87 2.32
C TRP A 34 -7.75 -7.18 3.10
N LYS A 35 -8.24 -6.24 3.91
CA LYS A 35 -9.53 -6.38 4.62
C LYS A 35 -10.71 -6.52 3.65
N GLN A 36 -10.71 -5.78 2.54
CA GLN A 36 -11.73 -5.90 1.50
C GLN A 36 -11.66 -7.25 0.77
N ILE A 37 -10.45 -7.68 0.38
CA ILE A 37 -10.19 -8.95 -0.29
C ILE A 37 -10.64 -10.12 0.58
N THR A 38 -10.22 -10.17 1.85
CA THR A 38 -10.58 -11.25 2.78
C THR A 38 -12.08 -11.27 3.10
N LYS A 39 -12.74 -10.11 3.10
CA LYS A 39 -14.20 -10.04 3.23
C LYS A 39 -14.92 -10.57 1.99
N LYS A 40 -14.40 -10.30 0.79
CA LYS A 40 -15.01 -10.73 -0.49
C LYS A 40 -14.69 -12.18 -0.83
N PHE A 41 -13.50 -12.64 -0.49
CA PHE A 41 -12.98 -13.99 -0.74
C PHE A 41 -12.49 -14.62 0.58
N PRO A 42 -13.38 -15.19 1.40
CA PRO A 42 -13.04 -15.66 2.75
C PRO A 42 -11.98 -16.78 2.80
N GLN A 43 -11.82 -17.53 1.71
CA GLN A 43 -10.87 -18.64 1.61
C GLN A 43 -9.53 -18.24 0.98
N ILE A 44 -9.29 -16.93 0.79
CA ILE A 44 -8.08 -16.43 0.17
C ILE A 44 -6.84 -16.83 1.00
N PRO A 45 -5.79 -17.40 0.38
CA PRO A 45 -4.58 -17.76 1.12
C PRO A 45 -3.84 -16.52 1.64
N SER A 46 -3.38 -16.54 2.91
CA SER A 46 -2.65 -15.42 3.53
C SER A 46 -1.39 -14.99 2.78
N ARG A 47 -0.75 -15.89 2.02
CA ARG A 47 0.39 -15.58 1.12
C ARG A 47 0.07 -14.49 0.09
N TYR A 48 -1.21 -14.24 -0.19
CA TYR A 48 -1.65 -13.18 -1.12
C TYR A 48 -1.42 -11.81 -0.51
N PHE A 49 -1.37 -11.70 0.81
CA PHE A 49 -1.04 -10.46 1.48
C PHE A 49 0.39 -10.02 1.19
N GLU A 50 1.36 -10.94 1.22
CA GLU A 50 2.75 -10.64 0.84
C GLU A 50 2.87 -10.23 -0.63
N LYS A 51 2.07 -10.84 -1.51
CA LYS A 51 2.01 -10.43 -2.92
C LYS A 51 1.38 -9.05 -3.10
N LEU A 52 0.41 -8.68 -2.26
CA LEU A 52 -0.23 -7.37 -2.26
C LEU A 52 0.78 -6.28 -1.87
N LYS A 53 1.62 -6.53 -0.85
CA LYS A 53 2.68 -5.60 -0.41
C LYS A 53 3.78 -5.37 -1.46
N ALA A 54 3.93 -6.32 -2.39
CA ALA A 54 4.87 -6.17 -3.49
C ALA A 54 4.34 -5.27 -4.63
N LEU A 55 3.06 -4.87 -4.56
CA LEU A 55 2.47 -3.98 -5.56
C LEU A 55 2.87 -2.53 -5.31
N THR A 56 3.03 -1.81 -6.42
CA THR A 56 3.16 -0.35 -6.38
C THR A 56 1.85 0.32 -5.99
N ILE A 57 1.92 1.58 -5.53
CA ILE A 57 0.76 2.43 -5.26
C ILE A 57 -0.28 2.39 -6.39
N ASP A 58 0.16 2.54 -7.64
CA ASP A 58 -0.76 2.62 -8.78
C ASP A 58 -1.45 1.27 -9.06
N GLN A 59 -0.73 0.17 -8.83
CA GLN A 59 -1.28 -1.18 -8.91
C GLN A 59 -2.28 -1.45 -7.79
N LEU A 60 -2.02 -0.97 -6.57
CA LEU A 60 -2.97 -1.05 -5.46
C LEU A 60 -4.24 -0.24 -5.76
N ASP A 61 -4.11 0.98 -6.29
CA ASP A 61 -5.26 1.82 -6.65
C ASP A 61 -6.10 1.17 -7.77
N THR A 62 -5.45 0.60 -8.78
CA THR A 62 -6.12 -0.15 -9.86
C THR A 62 -6.84 -1.39 -9.31
N LEU A 63 -6.15 -2.19 -8.49
CA LEU A 63 -6.74 -3.35 -7.84
C LEU A 63 -7.94 -2.97 -6.99
N GLY A 64 -7.90 -1.84 -6.28
CA GLY A 64 -9.02 -1.37 -5.47
C GLY A 64 -10.28 -1.06 -6.27
N LEU A 65 -10.13 -0.50 -7.46
CA LEU A 65 -11.25 -0.26 -8.37
C LEU A 65 -11.79 -1.57 -8.93
N ASP A 66 -10.92 -2.41 -9.46
CA ASP A 66 -11.32 -3.68 -10.09
C ASP A 66 -11.94 -4.64 -9.07
N LEU A 67 -11.44 -4.63 -7.83
CA LEU A 67 -11.95 -5.45 -6.73
C LEU A 67 -13.45 -5.22 -6.48
N ILE A 68 -14.01 -4.05 -6.80
CA ILE A 68 -15.44 -3.75 -6.63
C ILE A 68 -16.27 -4.71 -7.48
N ASP A 69 -15.87 -4.92 -8.74
CA ASP A 69 -16.62 -5.69 -9.73
C ASP A 69 -16.20 -7.17 -9.83
N MET A 70 -15.04 -7.54 -9.27
CA MET A 70 -14.53 -8.92 -9.28
C MET A 70 -15.56 -9.94 -8.77
N ARG A 71 -15.62 -11.13 -9.37
CA ARG A 71 -16.54 -12.21 -8.93
C ARG A 71 -15.83 -13.46 -8.44
N SER A 72 -14.53 -13.59 -8.71
CA SER A 72 -13.74 -14.77 -8.33
C SER A 72 -12.31 -14.44 -7.92
N GLU A 73 -11.72 -15.37 -7.17
CA GLU A 73 -10.31 -15.30 -6.75
C GLU A 73 -9.36 -15.31 -7.96
N GLU A 74 -9.75 -15.98 -9.05
CA GLU A 74 -8.98 -16.05 -10.31
C GLU A 74 -8.78 -14.68 -10.94
N GLU A 75 -9.72 -13.75 -10.76
CA GLU A 75 -9.57 -12.38 -11.24
C GLU A 75 -8.54 -11.62 -10.40
N LEU A 76 -8.63 -11.75 -9.08
CA LEU A 76 -7.64 -11.19 -8.14
C LEU A 76 -6.22 -11.69 -8.44
N LYS A 77 -6.06 -12.98 -8.76
CA LYS A 77 -4.76 -13.59 -9.11
C LYS A 77 -4.05 -12.87 -10.25
N ARG A 78 -4.79 -12.29 -11.21
CA ARG A 78 -4.19 -11.58 -12.35
C ARG A 78 -3.52 -10.26 -11.99
N HIS A 79 -3.87 -9.68 -10.84
CA HIS A 79 -3.28 -8.44 -10.34
C HIS A 79 -2.05 -8.68 -9.47
N LEU A 80 -1.85 -9.92 -9.00
CA LEU A 80 -0.77 -10.23 -8.08
C LEU A 80 0.46 -10.74 -8.84
N PRO A 81 1.67 -10.36 -8.40
CA PRO A 81 2.89 -10.89 -8.98
C PRO A 81 2.94 -12.43 -8.82
N MET A 82 3.58 -13.07 -9.81
CA MET A 82 3.82 -14.53 -9.83
C MET A 82 4.54 -14.99 -8.57
#